data_AF-A0A1E4SMH9-F1
#
_entry.id   AF-A0A1E4SMH9-F1
#
_cell.length_a   1.000
_cell.length_b   1.000
_cell.length_c   1.000
_cell.angle_alpha   90.00
_cell.angle_beta   90.00
_cell.angle_gamma   90.00
#
_symmetry.space_group_name_H-M   'P 1'
#
loop_
_entity.id
_entity.type
_entity.pdbx_description
1 polymer ?
#
loop_
_entity_poly.entity_id
_entity_poly.type
_entity_poly.pdbx_seq_one_letter_code
_entity_poly.pdbx_strand_id
1 'polypeptide(L)'
;LQVPTSNDWNGTSPEPARSNYYILRAFWAMLNREIPDQETFLDMIELCSYHINPNVPWSSPINSQLMVRVVQDKSTLQGILTHFEDYVVRITPNLLKFPAIKSGNTSISKSSTVNRLHGGLKPRLGYGGAKKEILEEDIRRNWKNSTKVKCLSMVWFMVCVFDEQLLERYWNIVTSFVLNLGDDHEPLIKYQSMKLESYFLDKVADSKHILVKSGLLEVFIESNKKALTHTPPITPPNTSMLVLREAYSCLDCLLAIKGVSSPVILDYTELVSIYILPSISNLLSRSEKESFLPVIIILLTELQHLINNRLTFKVMLSVSRINFTLNQTITNPFILDHEHGLLAVRKCLQCQEAILDQIAKTEEQGKALLLAYKYDFIGSWAVLVKRLR
;
A
#
# COMPACT_ATOMS: atom_id res chain seq x y z
N LEU A 1 -15.18 26.46 -7.42
CA LEU A 1 -13.89 25.80 -7.11
C LEU A 1 -13.14 25.61 -8.42
N GLN A 2 -11.97 26.25 -8.62
CA GLN A 2 -11.14 25.94 -9.77
C GLN A 2 -10.57 24.53 -9.56
N VAL A 3 -11.06 23.61 -10.37
CA VAL A 3 -10.58 22.23 -10.41
C VAL A 3 -9.34 22.21 -11.29
N PRO A 4 -8.16 21.84 -10.78
CA PRO A 4 -6.99 21.63 -11.63
C PRO A 4 -7.33 20.57 -12.68
N THR A 5 -7.10 20.87 -13.95
CA THR A 5 -7.28 19.94 -15.08
C THR A 5 -6.05 19.07 -15.32
N SER A 6 -4.91 19.42 -14.73
CA SER A 6 -3.67 18.65 -14.82
C SER A 6 -3.54 17.68 -13.64
N ASN A 7 -3.61 16.38 -13.94
CA ASN A 7 -3.33 15.30 -12.99
C ASN A 7 -1.81 15.14 -12.78
N ASP A 8 -1.15 16.18 -12.27
CA ASP A 8 0.26 16.09 -11.94
C ASP A 8 0.45 15.33 -10.62
N TRP A 9 0.54 14.02 -10.74
CA TRP A 9 0.78 13.09 -9.65
C TRP A 9 2.15 13.28 -8.98
N ASN A 10 3.05 14.09 -9.56
CA ASN A 10 4.39 14.33 -9.03
C ASN A 10 4.43 15.43 -7.95
N GLY A 11 3.28 16.00 -7.56
CA GLY A 11 3.18 16.89 -6.40
C GLY A 11 3.77 18.28 -6.61
N THR A 12 3.97 18.73 -7.85
CA THR A 12 4.71 19.96 -8.17
C THR A 12 3.90 21.26 -8.18
N SER A 13 2.67 21.32 -7.65
CA SER A 13 1.94 22.60 -7.50
C SER A 13 1.25 22.78 -6.14
N PRO A 14 1.85 23.55 -5.21
CA PRO A 14 1.25 23.87 -3.91
C PRO A 14 0.24 25.05 -3.95
N GLU A 15 0.11 25.77 -5.07
CA GLU A 15 -0.71 26.99 -5.14
C GLU A 15 -2.24 26.79 -5.10
N PRO A 16 -2.85 25.81 -5.80
CA PRO A 16 -4.32 25.64 -5.78
C PRO A 16 -4.87 25.13 -4.43
N ALA A 17 -4.01 24.64 -3.54
CA ALA A 17 -4.40 24.10 -2.24
C ALA A 17 -4.92 25.18 -1.26
N ARG A 18 -4.29 26.37 -1.24
CA ARG A 18 -4.61 27.44 -0.27
C ARG A 18 -5.87 28.24 -0.64
N SER A 19 -6.13 28.46 -1.92
CA SER A 19 -7.35 29.14 -2.36
C SER A 19 -8.61 28.30 -2.07
N ASN A 20 -8.51 26.99 -2.27
CA ASN A 20 -9.60 26.06 -1.97
C ASN A 20 -9.93 26.00 -0.47
N TYR A 21 -8.97 26.24 0.43
CA TYR A 21 -9.22 26.25 1.88
C TYR A 21 -10.31 27.24 2.29
N TYR A 22 -10.23 28.50 1.85
CA TYR A 22 -11.20 29.53 2.21
C TYR A 22 -12.57 29.26 1.59
N ILE A 23 -12.58 28.74 0.36
CA ILE A 23 -13.81 28.34 -0.33
C ILE A 23 -14.50 27.21 0.44
N LEU A 24 -13.76 26.15 0.81
CA LEU A 24 -14.29 25.04 1.60
C LEU A 24 -14.80 25.48 2.97
N ARG A 25 -14.12 26.43 3.62
CA ARG A 25 -14.57 27.00 4.90
C ARG A 25 -15.86 27.82 4.75
N ALA A 26 -15.99 28.58 3.67
CA ALA A 26 -17.22 29.31 3.35
C ALA A 26 -18.37 28.35 3.05
N PHE A 27 -18.12 27.28 2.27
CA PHE A 27 -19.10 26.22 2.01
C PHE A 27 -19.59 25.56 3.31
N TRP A 28 -18.67 25.22 4.21
CA TRP A 28 -19.05 24.68 5.51
C TRP A 28 -19.89 25.66 6.35
N ALA A 29 -19.55 26.95 6.34
CA ALA A 29 -20.35 27.95 7.03
C ALA A 29 -21.77 28.07 6.45
N MET A 30 -21.97 27.79 5.16
CA MET A 30 -23.29 27.72 4.54
C MET A 30 -24.06 26.48 4.99
N LEU A 31 -23.45 25.29 4.98
CA LEU A 31 -24.05 24.04 5.46
C LEU A 31 -24.59 24.13 6.90
N ASN A 32 -23.93 24.91 7.75
CA ASN A 32 -24.34 25.08 9.15
C ASN A 32 -25.44 26.13 9.37
N ARG A 33 -25.72 27.00 8.39
CA ARG A 33 -26.64 28.14 8.55
C ARG A 33 -28.02 27.88 7.98
N GLU A 34 -28.10 27.17 6.86
CA GLU A 34 -29.35 26.85 6.19
C GLU A 34 -29.34 25.37 5.81
N ILE A 35 -30.44 24.66 6.06
CA ILE A 35 -30.62 23.28 5.58
C ILE A 35 -30.85 23.40 4.07
N PRO A 36 -29.89 23.01 3.22
CA PRO A 36 -30.10 23.08 1.77
C PRO A 36 -31.18 22.07 1.38
N ASP A 37 -31.78 22.26 0.21
CA ASP A 37 -32.53 21.17 -0.42
C ASP A 37 -31.63 19.94 -0.63
N GLN A 38 -32.24 18.76 -0.76
CA GLN A 38 -31.53 17.48 -0.84
C GLN A 38 -30.49 17.45 -1.99
N GLU A 39 -30.80 18.05 -3.14
CA GLU A 39 -29.92 18.03 -4.30
C GLU A 39 -28.69 18.92 -4.07
N THR A 40 -28.91 20.15 -3.57
CA THR A 40 -27.83 21.05 -3.17
C THR A 40 -26.95 20.45 -2.06
N PHE A 41 -27.54 19.76 -1.08
CA PHE A 41 -26.78 19.10 -0.02
C PHE A 41 -25.88 17.99 -0.57
N LEU A 42 -26.38 17.18 -1.50
CA LEU A 42 -25.58 16.13 -2.16
C LEU A 42 -24.46 16.71 -3.02
N ASP A 43 -24.71 17.78 -3.76
CA ASP A 43 -23.68 18.49 -4.54
C ASP A 43 -22.57 19.03 -3.62
N MET A 44 -22.95 19.57 -2.46
CA MET A 44 -22.01 20.05 -1.46
C MET A 44 -21.17 18.91 -0.86
N ILE A 45 -21.78 17.76 -0.52
CA ILE A 45 -21.04 16.59 -0.04
C ILE A 45 -20.04 16.12 -1.10
N GLU A 46 -20.45 16.08 -2.37
CA GLU A 46 -19.57 15.67 -3.47
C GLU A 46 -18.36 16.60 -3.59
N LEU A 47 -18.57 17.91 -3.50
CA LEU A 47 -17.48 18.88 -3.53
C LEU A 47 -16.54 18.75 -2.33
N CYS A 48 -17.08 18.52 -1.13
CA CYS A 48 -16.30 18.29 0.07
C CYS A 48 -15.47 17.00 -0.03
N SER A 49 -16.06 15.93 -0.58
CA SER A 49 -15.40 14.63 -0.70
C SER A 49 -14.20 14.67 -1.65
N TYR A 50 -14.14 15.60 -2.62
CA TYR A 50 -12.96 15.78 -3.47
C TYR A 50 -11.70 16.20 -2.72
N HIS A 51 -11.84 16.86 -1.56
CA HIS A 51 -10.70 17.43 -0.83
C HIS A 51 -10.40 16.70 0.49
N ILE A 52 -11.05 15.57 0.77
CA ILE A 52 -10.82 14.84 2.02
C ILE A 52 -9.55 13.98 2.01
N ASN A 53 -9.12 13.48 0.86
CA ASN A 53 -7.91 12.63 0.75
C ASN A 53 -6.67 13.53 0.73
N PRO A 54 -5.70 13.39 1.65
CA PRO A 54 -4.51 14.24 1.69
C PRO A 54 -3.42 13.82 0.68
N ASN A 55 -3.55 12.66 0.06
CA ASN A 55 -2.49 12.04 -0.76
C ASN A 55 -2.62 12.30 -2.26
N VAL A 56 -3.63 13.07 -2.68
CA VAL A 56 -3.94 13.32 -4.10
C VAL A 56 -3.55 14.73 -4.54
N PRO A 57 -3.25 14.95 -5.84
CA PRO A 57 -2.75 16.24 -6.34
C PRO A 57 -3.71 17.43 -6.18
N TRP A 58 -5.02 17.18 -6.15
CA TRP A 58 -6.06 18.22 -6.05
C TRP A 58 -6.45 18.55 -4.60
N SER A 59 -5.74 17.99 -3.62
CA SER A 59 -6.01 18.19 -2.20
C SER A 59 -4.74 18.61 -1.45
N SER A 60 -4.90 18.95 -0.18
CA SER A 60 -3.78 19.25 0.71
C SER A 60 -4.05 18.74 2.12
N PRO A 61 -3.01 18.55 2.95
CA PRO A 61 -3.19 18.15 4.34
C PRO A 61 -4.11 19.09 5.12
N ILE A 62 -4.04 20.40 4.85
CA ILE A 62 -4.88 21.41 5.51
C ILE A 62 -6.34 21.26 5.11
N ASN A 63 -6.62 21.07 3.81
CA ASN A 63 -7.98 20.88 3.33
C ASN A 63 -8.57 19.55 3.83
N SER A 64 -7.78 18.48 3.80
CA SER A 64 -8.17 17.17 4.32
C SER A 64 -8.55 17.26 5.80
N GLN A 65 -7.72 17.90 6.64
CA GLN A 65 -8.03 18.09 8.06
C GLN A 65 -9.29 18.92 8.29
N LEU A 66 -9.51 19.98 7.50
CA LEU A 66 -10.74 20.76 7.56
C LEU A 66 -11.96 19.88 7.23
N MET A 67 -11.90 19.13 6.12
CA MET A 67 -13.00 18.27 5.69
C MET A 67 -13.30 17.14 6.68
N VAL A 68 -12.28 16.52 7.27
CA VAL A 68 -12.48 15.53 8.33
C VAL A 68 -13.25 16.13 9.52
N ARG A 69 -12.92 17.37 9.94
CA ARG A 69 -13.66 18.06 11.01
C ARG A 69 -15.11 18.35 10.62
N VAL A 70 -15.34 18.75 9.36
CA VAL A 70 -16.69 19.02 8.84
C VAL A 70 -17.53 17.74 8.86
N VAL A 71 -16.97 16.63 8.39
CA VAL A 71 -17.66 15.33 8.35
C VAL A 71 -17.93 14.78 9.74
N GLN A 72 -17.07 15.07 10.72
CA GLN A 72 -17.23 14.62 12.11
C GLN A 72 -18.16 15.53 12.95
N ASP A 73 -18.58 16.67 12.42
CA ASP A 73 -19.59 17.50 13.07
C ASP A 73 -20.93 16.76 13.13
N LYS A 74 -21.58 16.74 14.30
CA LYS A 74 -22.76 15.87 14.55
C LYS A 74 -23.93 16.18 13.60
N SER A 75 -24.24 17.46 13.41
CA SER A 75 -25.31 17.90 12.51
C SER A 75 -25.03 17.48 11.06
N THR A 76 -23.79 17.73 10.61
CA THR A 76 -23.36 17.41 9.26
C THR A 76 -23.34 15.91 9.02
N LEU A 77 -22.80 15.13 9.96
CA LEU A 77 -22.75 13.67 9.89
C LEU A 77 -24.15 13.07 9.77
N GLN A 78 -25.11 13.52 10.58
CA GLN A 78 -26.47 13.02 10.51
C GLN A 78 -27.12 13.26 9.14
N GLY A 79 -26.89 14.45 8.55
CA GLY A 79 -27.32 14.75 7.18
C GLY A 79 -26.67 13.83 6.16
N ILE A 80 -25.34 13.64 6.27
CA ILE A 80 -24.58 12.74 5.38
C ILE A 80 -25.14 11.31 5.46
N LEU A 81 -25.37 10.79 6.67
CA LEU A 81 -25.90 9.43 6.87
C LEU A 81 -27.28 9.26 6.25
N THR A 82 -28.14 10.28 6.36
CA THR A 82 -29.51 10.26 5.80
C THR A 82 -29.49 10.16 4.27
N HIS A 83 -28.53 10.80 3.62
CA HIS A 83 -28.40 10.84 2.15
C HIS A 83 -27.24 9.99 1.62
N PHE A 84 -26.68 9.10 2.43
CA PHE A 84 -25.49 8.35 2.07
C PHE A 84 -25.73 7.41 0.88
N GLU A 85 -26.92 6.80 0.82
CA GLU A 85 -27.29 5.91 -0.28
C GLU A 85 -27.33 6.66 -1.62
N ASP A 86 -27.92 7.85 -1.66
CA ASP A 86 -27.95 8.71 -2.85
C ASP A 86 -26.52 9.11 -3.28
N TYR A 87 -25.67 9.44 -2.31
CA TYR A 87 -24.26 9.71 -2.56
C TYR A 87 -23.55 8.50 -3.19
N VAL A 88 -23.78 7.28 -2.66
CA VAL A 88 -23.22 6.05 -3.22
C VAL A 88 -23.70 5.84 -4.66
N VAL A 89 -24.98 6.08 -4.95
CA VAL A 89 -25.53 5.98 -6.32
C VAL A 89 -24.83 6.96 -7.26
N ARG A 90 -24.54 8.19 -6.83
CA ARG A 90 -23.85 9.22 -7.64
C ARG A 90 -22.39 8.87 -7.96
N ILE A 91 -21.65 8.32 -7.00
CA ILE A 91 -20.22 8.00 -7.21
C ILE A 91 -20.00 6.69 -7.98
N THR A 92 -20.94 5.76 -7.88
CA THR A 92 -20.83 4.38 -8.41
C THR A 92 -20.53 4.30 -9.92
N PRO A 93 -21.06 5.19 -10.78
CA PRO A 93 -20.71 5.30 -12.20
C PRO A 93 -19.29 5.84 -12.49
N ASN A 94 -18.68 6.53 -11.53
CA ASN A 94 -17.35 7.13 -11.65
C ASN A 94 -16.23 6.18 -11.18
N LEU A 95 -16.58 5.11 -10.48
CA LEU A 95 -15.63 4.10 -10.04
C LEU A 95 -15.02 3.36 -11.23
N LEU A 96 -13.73 3.06 -11.13
CA LEU A 96 -13.03 2.21 -12.08
C LEU A 96 -13.63 0.80 -12.01
N LYS A 97 -14.36 0.41 -13.06
CA LYS A 97 -15.01 -0.89 -13.19
C LYS A 97 -14.67 -1.49 -14.54
N PHE A 98 -14.32 -2.76 -14.53
CA PHE A 98 -14.15 -3.53 -15.76
C PHE A 98 -15.47 -4.21 -16.13
N PRO A 99 -15.88 -4.19 -17.40
CA PRO A 99 -17.11 -4.84 -17.83
C PRO A 99 -17.07 -6.34 -17.50
N ALA A 100 -18.14 -6.80 -16.83
CA ALA A 100 -18.38 -8.21 -16.61
C ALA A 100 -18.69 -8.87 -17.96
N ILE A 101 -17.66 -9.41 -18.62
CA ILE A 101 -17.85 -10.31 -19.76
C ILE A 101 -18.77 -11.46 -19.31
N LYS A 102 -19.90 -11.60 -20.00
CA LYS A 102 -20.71 -12.82 -19.98
C LYS A 102 -19.77 -13.94 -20.42
N SER A 103 -19.32 -14.79 -19.51
CA SER A 103 -18.62 -16.02 -19.88
C SER A 103 -19.50 -16.72 -20.89
N GLY A 104 -19.08 -16.75 -22.16
CA GLY A 104 -19.72 -17.58 -23.17
C GLY A 104 -19.74 -19.00 -22.64
N ASN A 105 -20.90 -19.64 -22.71
CA ASN A 105 -21.11 -21.04 -22.39
C ASN A 105 -20.00 -21.91 -22.98
N THR A 106 -19.01 -22.24 -22.17
CA THR A 106 -18.08 -23.32 -22.43
C THR A 106 -18.20 -24.24 -21.23
N SER A 107 -19.15 -25.16 -21.36
CA SER A 107 -19.16 -26.39 -20.61
C SER A 107 -17.79 -27.05 -20.77
N ILE A 108 -17.03 -27.21 -19.69
CA ILE A 108 -16.18 -28.38 -19.40
C ILE A 108 -15.55 -28.26 -18.00
N SER A 109 -15.66 -29.39 -17.29
CA SER A 109 -14.99 -29.81 -16.05
C SER A 109 -15.51 -29.26 -14.71
N LYS A 110 -16.38 -30.08 -14.12
CA LYS A 110 -16.48 -30.32 -12.70
C LYS A 110 -15.12 -30.76 -12.15
N SER A 111 -14.49 -29.98 -11.29
CA SER A 111 -13.55 -30.48 -10.27
C SER A 111 -13.28 -29.41 -9.21
N SER A 112 -13.47 -29.80 -7.96
CA SER A 112 -12.91 -29.25 -6.72
C SER A 112 -13.10 -27.75 -6.41
N THR A 113 -14.13 -27.49 -5.60
CA THR A 113 -14.04 -26.77 -4.31
C THR A 113 -13.11 -25.54 -4.27
N VAL A 114 -13.36 -24.52 -5.08
CA VAL A 114 -12.90 -23.15 -4.78
C VAL A 114 -14.08 -22.41 -4.15
N ASN A 115 -13.91 -22.05 -2.88
CA ASN A 115 -14.87 -21.27 -2.10
C ASN A 115 -15.40 -20.10 -2.94
N ARG A 116 -16.71 -20.16 -3.24
CA ARG A 116 -17.43 -19.06 -3.88
C ARG A 116 -17.40 -17.87 -2.92
N LEU A 117 -16.50 -16.92 -3.18
CA LEU A 117 -16.50 -15.60 -2.57
C LEU A 117 -17.94 -15.04 -2.65
N HIS A 118 -18.62 -14.99 -1.51
CA HIS A 118 -19.93 -14.35 -1.39
C HIS A 118 -19.69 -12.84 -1.47
N GLY A 119 -20.11 -12.20 -2.58
CA GLY A 119 -20.02 -10.75 -2.72
C GLY A 119 -19.35 -10.21 -3.99
N GLY A 120 -19.41 -10.89 -5.13
CA GLY A 120 -19.15 -10.26 -6.43
C GLY A 120 -17.70 -10.22 -6.91
N LEU A 121 -16.74 -10.75 -6.15
CA LEU A 121 -15.36 -10.91 -6.62
C LEU A 121 -15.22 -12.23 -7.37
N LYS A 122 -15.25 -12.17 -8.70
CA LYS A 122 -14.84 -13.28 -9.58
C LYS A 122 -13.36 -13.08 -9.93
N PRO A 123 -12.41 -13.78 -9.32
CA PRO A 123 -11.01 -13.69 -9.74
C PRO A 123 -10.90 -14.19 -11.19
N ARG A 124 -10.38 -13.34 -12.08
CA ARG A 124 -10.17 -13.65 -13.49
C ARG A 124 -8.70 -13.96 -13.70
N LEU A 125 -8.35 -15.25 -13.81
CA LEU A 125 -7.07 -15.63 -14.41
C LEU A 125 -7.00 -15.04 -15.84
N GLY A 126 -5.86 -14.45 -16.20
CA GLY A 126 -5.61 -13.62 -17.38
C GLY A 126 -5.74 -14.29 -18.76
N TYR A 127 -6.77 -15.09 -19.00
CA TYR A 127 -7.08 -15.68 -20.31
C TYR A 127 -8.09 -14.84 -21.09
N GLY A 128 -7.88 -13.51 -21.08
CA GLY A 128 -8.74 -12.54 -21.73
C GLY A 128 -8.57 -12.41 -23.25
N GLY A 129 -7.39 -12.81 -23.74
CA GLY A 129 -6.91 -12.45 -25.08
C GLY A 129 -6.50 -10.98 -25.16
N ALA A 130 -5.55 -10.68 -26.05
CA ALA A 130 -4.95 -9.34 -26.20
C ALA A 130 -6.01 -8.22 -26.39
N LYS A 131 -7.13 -8.51 -27.08
CA LYS A 131 -8.22 -7.54 -27.27
C LYS A 131 -8.87 -7.09 -25.95
N LYS A 132 -8.94 -7.96 -24.95
CA LYS A 132 -9.52 -7.64 -23.64
C LYS A 132 -8.57 -6.79 -22.81
N GLU A 133 -7.29 -7.16 -22.81
CA GLU A 133 -6.25 -6.39 -22.10
C GLU A 133 -6.16 -4.97 -22.66
N ILE A 134 -6.21 -4.82 -24.00
CA ILE A 134 -6.26 -3.51 -24.66
C ILE A 134 -7.50 -2.71 -24.21
N LEU A 135 -8.68 -3.33 -24.19
CA LEU A 135 -9.90 -2.63 -23.76
C LEU A 135 -9.86 -2.22 -22.27
N GLU A 136 -9.35 -3.09 -21.40
CA GLU A 136 -9.19 -2.80 -19.96
C GLU A 136 -8.20 -1.65 -19.75
N GLU A 137 -7.10 -1.62 -20.50
CA GLU A 137 -6.12 -0.55 -20.45
C GLU A 137 -6.66 0.78 -21.02
N ASP A 138 -7.44 0.74 -22.09
CA ASP A 138 -8.11 1.93 -22.64
C ASP A 138 -9.12 2.51 -21.63
N ILE A 139 -9.88 1.65 -20.93
CA ILE A 139 -10.79 2.08 -19.86
C ILE A 139 -10.00 2.76 -18.73
N ARG A 140 -8.88 2.16 -18.28
CA ARG A 140 -8.02 2.76 -17.25
C ARG A 140 -7.49 4.10 -17.69
N ARG A 141 -6.92 4.19 -18.89
CA ARG A 141 -6.34 5.43 -19.44
C ARG A 141 -7.39 6.53 -19.55
N ASN A 142 -8.58 6.21 -20.06
CA ASN A 142 -9.68 7.17 -20.15
C ASN A 142 -10.16 7.62 -18.76
N TRP A 143 -10.24 6.70 -17.81
CA TRP A 143 -10.61 7.02 -16.42
C TRP A 143 -9.59 7.97 -15.77
N LYS A 144 -8.28 7.66 -15.88
CA LYS A 144 -7.17 8.48 -15.34
C LYS A 144 -7.14 9.88 -15.93
N ASN A 145 -7.45 10.04 -17.22
CA ASN A 145 -7.44 11.34 -17.90
C ASN A 145 -8.75 12.12 -17.73
N SER A 146 -9.76 11.52 -17.12
CA SER A 146 -11.06 12.16 -16.89
C SER A 146 -11.17 12.74 -15.48
N THR A 147 -12.23 13.53 -15.24
CA THR A 147 -12.60 13.98 -13.88
C THR A 147 -12.96 12.84 -12.94
N LYS A 148 -13.21 11.62 -13.46
CA LYS A 148 -13.58 10.44 -12.66
C LYS A 148 -12.47 9.97 -11.74
N VAL A 149 -11.20 10.27 -12.04
CA VAL A 149 -10.05 9.93 -11.18
C VAL A 149 -10.21 10.47 -9.76
N LYS A 150 -10.97 11.56 -9.60
CA LYS A 150 -11.31 12.15 -8.31
C LYS A 150 -12.13 11.26 -7.40
N CYS A 151 -12.72 10.18 -7.93
CA CYS A 151 -13.43 9.22 -7.10
C CYS A 151 -12.52 8.52 -6.08
N LEU A 152 -11.19 8.58 -6.24
CA LEU A 152 -10.23 8.23 -5.18
C LEU A 152 -10.50 8.99 -3.88
N SER A 153 -10.83 10.28 -3.94
CA SER A 153 -11.16 11.08 -2.76
C SER A 153 -12.59 10.81 -2.28
N MET A 154 -13.51 10.57 -3.20
CA MET A 154 -14.89 10.21 -2.87
C MET A 154 -14.98 8.87 -2.12
N VAL A 155 -14.17 7.87 -2.50
CA VAL A 155 -14.11 6.58 -1.79
C VAL A 155 -13.38 6.74 -0.46
N TRP A 156 -12.34 7.56 -0.39
CA TRP A 156 -11.73 7.95 0.89
C TRP A 156 -12.76 8.58 1.84
N PHE A 157 -13.66 9.43 1.31
CA PHE A 157 -14.76 10.00 2.06
C PHE A 157 -15.72 8.93 2.58
N MET A 158 -16.12 7.96 1.75
CA MET A 158 -16.95 6.84 2.20
C MET A 158 -16.33 6.15 3.42
N VAL A 159 -15.05 5.79 3.32
CA VAL A 159 -14.31 5.12 4.39
C VAL A 159 -14.21 6.01 5.65
N CYS A 160 -14.18 7.33 5.49
CA CYS A 160 -14.18 8.28 6.60
C CYS A 160 -15.51 8.28 7.39
N VAL A 161 -16.63 8.10 6.69
CA VAL A 161 -18.00 8.17 7.24
C VAL A 161 -18.50 6.82 7.76
N PHE A 162 -17.87 5.71 7.35
CA PHE A 162 -18.30 4.37 7.76
C PHE A 162 -18.46 4.22 9.27
N ASP A 163 -19.70 3.91 9.66
CA ASP A 163 -20.02 3.22 10.90
C ASP A 163 -20.13 1.71 10.63
N GLU A 164 -20.47 0.94 11.67
CA GLU A 164 -20.58 -0.53 11.56
C GLU A 164 -21.63 -0.97 10.52
N GLN A 165 -22.78 -0.28 10.45
CA GLN A 165 -23.88 -0.62 9.53
C GLN A 165 -23.53 -0.32 8.07
N LEU A 166 -22.98 0.88 7.80
CA LEU A 166 -22.55 1.27 6.47
C LEU A 166 -21.39 0.41 5.98
N LEU A 167 -20.48 0.04 6.89
CA LEU A 167 -19.38 -0.85 6.55
C LEU A 167 -19.92 -2.19 6.03
N GLU A 168 -20.82 -2.85 6.75
CA GLU A 168 -21.41 -4.13 6.32
C GLU A 168 -22.11 -4.05 4.96
N ARG A 169 -22.75 -2.91 4.67
CA ARG A 169 -23.51 -2.70 3.43
C ARG A 169 -22.63 -2.36 2.23
N TYR A 170 -21.56 -1.58 2.42
CA TYR A 170 -20.82 -0.94 1.31
C TYR A 170 -19.33 -1.30 1.22
N TRP A 171 -18.80 -2.17 2.09
CA TRP A 171 -17.38 -2.58 2.04
C TRP A 171 -16.98 -3.12 0.68
N ASN A 172 -17.87 -3.89 0.02
CA ASN A 172 -17.61 -4.52 -1.27
C ASN A 172 -17.29 -3.51 -2.39
N ILE A 173 -17.88 -2.32 -2.34
CA ILE A 173 -17.62 -1.23 -3.29
C ILE A 173 -16.18 -0.73 -3.11
N VAL A 174 -15.78 -0.47 -1.87
CA VAL A 174 -14.44 0.00 -1.53
C VAL A 174 -13.40 -1.04 -1.89
N THR A 175 -13.60 -2.29 -1.47
CA THR A 175 -12.62 -3.35 -1.69
C THR A 175 -12.47 -3.68 -3.18
N SER A 176 -13.56 -3.70 -3.95
CA SER A 176 -13.48 -3.90 -5.40
C SER A 176 -12.74 -2.76 -6.09
N PHE A 177 -12.98 -1.52 -5.66
CA PHE A 177 -12.31 -0.35 -6.21
C PHE A 177 -10.81 -0.35 -5.88
N VAL A 178 -10.43 -0.62 -4.62
CA VAL A 178 -9.03 -0.79 -4.20
C VAL A 178 -8.35 -1.88 -5.02
N LEU A 179 -8.94 -3.06 -5.15
CA LEU A 179 -8.34 -4.14 -5.94
C LEU A 179 -8.15 -3.77 -7.41
N ASN A 180 -9.12 -3.09 -8.02
CA ASN A 180 -9.00 -2.62 -9.41
C ASN A 180 -7.85 -1.62 -9.61
N LEU A 181 -7.60 -0.77 -8.60
CA LEU A 181 -6.46 0.17 -8.60
C LEU A 181 -5.13 -0.55 -8.32
N GLY A 182 -5.13 -1.54 -7.42
CA GLY A 182 -3.95 -2.35 -7.10
C GLY A 182 -3.45 -3.20 -8.28
N ASP A 183 -4.36 -3.59 -9.18
CA ASP A 183 -4.03 -4.30 -10.42
C ASP A 183 -3.58 -3.37 -11.57
N ASP A 184 -3.49 -2.05 -11.35
CA ASP A 184 -2.98 -1.10 -12.35
C ASP A 184 -1.46 -1.26 -12.57
N HIS A 185 -0.98 -0.97 -13.77
CA HIS A 185 0.45 -1.03 -14.12
C HIS A 185 1.22 0.21 -13.67
N GLU A 186 0.53 1.34 -13.52
CA GLU A 186 1.12 2.61 -13.13
C GLU A 186 1.45 2.63 -11.63
N PRO A 187 2.72 2.80 -11.25
CA PRO A 187 3.14 2.70 -9.85
C PRO A 187 2.45 3.71 -8.92
N LEU A 188 2.17 4.93 -9.39
CA LEU A 188 1.55 5.99 -8.58
C LEU A 188 0.08 5.69 -8.27
N ILE A 189 -0.66 5.10 -9.21
CA ILE A 189 -2.04 4.66 -8.97
C ILE A 189 -2.06 3.49 -7.99
N LYS A 190 -1.10 2.57 -8.12
CA LYS A 190 -0.91 1.47 -7.16
C LYS A 190 -0.58 1.96 -5.76
N TYR A 191 0.28 2.96 -5.65
CA TYR A 191 0.56 3.64 -4.38
C TYR A 191 -0.71 4.25 -3.75
N GLN A 192 -1.56 4.91 -4.55
CA GLN A 192 -2.84 5.43 -4.04
C GLN A 192 -3.79 4.31 -3.59
N SER A 193 -3.79 3.17 -4.30
CA SER A 193 -4.52 1.98 -3.88
C SER A 193 -4.12 1.54 -2.47
N MET A 194 -2.81 1.43 -2.22
CA MET A 194 -2.29 1.00 -0.91
C MET A 194 -2.60 2.01 0.19
N LYS A 195 -2.51 3.31 -0.11
CA LYS A 195 -2.89 4.36 0.84
C LYS A 195 -4.36 4.24 1.25
N LEU A 196 -5.23 4.03 0.27
CA LEU A 196 -6.65 3.82 0.51
C LEU A 196 -6.92 2.51 1.25
N GLU A 197 -6.18 1.45 0.91
CA GLU A 197 -6.24 0.16 1.59
C GLU A 197 -5.84 0.27 3.06
N SER A 198 -4.68 0.87 3.36
CA SER A 198 -4.23 1.12 4.74
C SER A 198 -5.29 1.90 5.52
N TYR A 199 -5.83 2.97 4.93
CA TYR A 199 -6.87 3.77 5.58
C TYR A 199 -8.15 2.97 5.84
N PHE A 200 -8.53 2.10 4.90
CA PHE A 200 -9.65 1.19 5.08
C PHE A 200 -9.38 0.14 6.16
N LEU A 201 -8.20 -0.48 6.20
CA LEU A 201 -7.81 -1.45 7.22
C LEU A 201 -7.82 -0.85 8.64
N ASP A 202 -7.36 0.39 8.79
CA ASP A 202 -7.39 1.12 10.06
C ASP A 202 -8.83 1.34 10.53
N LYS A 203 -9.76 1.63 9.62
CA LYS A 203 -11.18 1.81 9.93
C LYS A 203 -11.92 0.51 10.22
N VAL A 204 -11.48 -0.60 9.62
CA VAL A 204 -12.07 -1.93 9.78
C VAL A 204 -11.35 -2.73 10.88
N ALA A 205 -10.53 -2.07 11.70
CA ALA A 205 -9.72 -2.73 12.72
C ALA A 205 -10.54 -3.58 13.71
N ASP A 206 -11.75 -3.14 14.05
CA ASP A 206 -12.67 -3.86 14.94
C ASP A 206 -13.50 -4.94 14.20
N SER A 207 -13.68 -4.78 12.89
CA SER A 207 -14.46 -5.68 12.02
C SER A 207 -13.59 -6.55 11.11
N LYS A 208 -12.37 -6.87 11.55
CA LYS A 208 -11.39 -7.74 10.83
C LYS A 208 -11.96 -9.09 10.40
N HIS A 209 -12.95 -9.60 11.12
CA HIS A 209 -13.62 -10.86 10.80
C HIS A 209 -14.30 -10.84 9.41
N ILE A 210 -14.71 -9.66 8.91
CA ILE A 210 -15.27 -9.51 7.56
C ILE A 210 -14.23 -9.89 6.50
N LEU A 211 -12.98 -9.43 6.67
CA LEU A 211 -11.89 -9.70 5.72
C LEU A 211 -11.50 -11.18 5.70
N VAL A 212 -11.48 -11.83 6.87
CA VAL A 212 -11.16 -13.25 6.99
C VAL A 212 -12.28 -14.11 6.40
N LYS A 213 -13.55 -13.87 6.78
CA LYS A 213 -14.70 -14.67 6.32
C LYS A 213 -14.98 -14.51 4.83
N SER A 214 -14.74 -13.32 4.28
CA SER A 214 -14.96 -13.05 2.86
C SER A 214 -13.86 -13.61 1.96
N GLY A 215 -12.72 -14.06 2.51
CA GLY A 215 -11.55 -14.48 1.73
C GLY A 215 -10.78 -13.32 1.08
N LEU A 216 -11.16 -12.07 1.37
CA LEU A 216 -10.50 -10.88 0.86
C LEU A 216 -9.05 -10.74 1.32
N LEU A 217 -8.75 -11.22 2.52
CA LEU A 217 -7.44 -11.06 3.13
C LEU A 217 -6.32 -11.62 2.23
N GLU A 218 -6.48 -12.82 1.70
CA GLU A 218 -5.50 -13.43 0.79
C GLU A 218 -5.42 -12.68 -0.55
N VAL A 219 -6.55 -12.16 -1.03
CA VAL A 219 -6.56 -11.36 -2.28
C VAL A 219 -5.79 -10.06 -2.13
N PHE A 220 -5.94 -9.38 -0.97
CA PHE A 220 -5.15 -8.19 -0.65
C PHE A 220 -3.67 -8.49 -0.46
N ILE A 221 -3.32 -9.59 0.22
CA ILE A 221 -1.93 -10.02 0.38
C ILE A 221 -1.29 -10.25 -0.99
N GLU A 222 -1.94 -11.00 -1.86
CA GLU A 222 -1.41 -11.28 -3.21
C GLU A 222 -1.33 -10.00 -4.07
N SER A 223 -2.31 -9.09 -3.96
CA SER A 223 -2.25 -7.79 -4.64
C SER A 223 -1.05 -6.95 -4.19
N ASN A 224 -0.81 -6.84 -2.87
CA ASN A 224 0.32 -6.10 -2.33
C ASN A 224 1.68 -6.76 -2.64
N LYS A 225 1.75 -8.11 -2.66
CA LYS A 225 2.96 -8.85 -3.08
C LYS A 225 3.37 -8.49 -4.51
N LYS A 226 2.43 -8.38 -5.45
CA LYS A 226 2.74 -7.93 -6.83
C LYS A 226 3.41 -6.57 -6.84
N ALA A 227 3.06 -5.70 -5.90
CA ALA A 227 3.59 -4.36 -5.88
C ALA A 227 5.04 -4.26 -5.39
N LEU A 228 5.51 -5.27 -4.64
CA LEU A 228 6.91 -5.39 -4.23
C LEU A 228 7.87 -5.58 -5.41
N THR A 229 7.35 -5.89 -6.60
CA THR A 229 8.15 -6.00 -7.82
C THR A 229 8.50 -4.65 -8.45
N HIS A 230 7.89 -3.54 -7.99
CA HIS A 230 8.19 -2.17 -8.46
C HIS A 230 9.51 -1.64 -7.91
N THR A 231 10.60 -2.27 -8.34
CA THR A 231 11.97 -1.90 -8.00
C THR A 231 12.69 -1.32 -9.22
N PRO A 232 13.76 -0.52 -9.02
CA PRO A 232 14.57 -0.05 -10.14
C PRO A 232 15.25 -1.19 -10.91
N PRO A 233 15.47 -1.02 -12.23
CA PRO A 233 15.21 0.16 -13.06
C PRO A 233 13.79 0.20 -13.64
N ILE A 234 12.97 -0.83 -13.39
CA ILE A 234 11.61 -0.92 -13.96
C ILE A 234 10.76 0.26 -13.49
N THR A 235 10.94 0.67 -12.24
CA THR A 235 10.28 1.84 -11.65
C THR A 235 11.35 2.82 -11.16
N PRO A 236 11.21 4.14 -11.40
CA PRO A 236 12.16 5.14 -10.93
C PRO A 236 12.35 5.08 -9.40
N PRO A 237 13.56 5.35 -8.87
CA PRO A 237 13.86 5.19 -7.44
C PRO A 237 12.87 5.88 -6.51
N ASN A 238 12.56 7.16 -6.75
CA ASN A 238 11.61 7.92 -5.92
C ASN A 238 10.23 7.28 -5.88
N THR A 239 9.75 6.80 -7.02
CA THR A 239 8.44 6.14 -7.14
C THR A 239 8.46 4.75 -6.48
N SER A 240 9.53 3.98 -6.68
CA SER A 240 9.74 2.70 -5.97
C SER A 240 9.73 2.89 -4.46
N MET A 241 10.37 3.94 -3.94
CA MET A 241 10.38 4.23 -2.51
C MET A 241 8.96 4.45 -1.97
N LEU A 242 8.11 5.19 -2.69
CA LEU A 242 6.72 5.43 -2.30
C LEU A 242 5.90 4.14 -2.27
N VAL A 243 5.97 3.35 -3.35
CA VAL A 243 5.22 2.09 -3.47
C VAL A 243 5.69 1.08 -2.43
N LEU A 244 7.00 0.85 -2.31
CA LEU A 244 7.53 -0.19 -1.43
C LEU A 244 7.23 0.09 0.05
N ARG A 245 7.38 1.34 0.51
CA ARG A 245 7.06 1.70 1.90
C ARG A 245 5.61 1.37 2.25
N GLU A 246 4.69 1.74 1.37
CA GLU A 246 3.28 1.49 1.63
C GLU A 246 2.93 0.01 1.48
N ALA A 247 3.49 -0.68 0.48
CA ALA A 247 3.26 -2.09 0.25
C ALA A 247 3.69 -2.96 1.43
N TYR A 248 4.90 -2.73 1.96
CA TYR A 248 5.40 -3.47 3.12
C TYR A 248 4.58 -3.18 4.38
N SER A 249 4.20 -1.91 4.60
CA SER A 249 3.33 -1.51 5.72
C SER A 249 1.95 -2.20 5.65
N CYS A 250 1.31 -2.18 4.48
CA CYS A 250 0.03 -2.87 4.26
C CYS A 250 0.17 -4.39 4.45
N LEU A 251 1.22 -5.00 3.90
CA LEU A 251 1.47 -6.44 4.07
C LEU A 251 1.68 -6.82 5.54
N ASP A 252 2.43 -6.04 6.31
CA ASP A 252 2.63 -6.29 7.74
C ASP A 252 1.29 -6.23 8.50
N CYS A 253 0.42 -5.27 8.16
CA CYS A 253 -0.92 -5.17 8.73
C CYS A 253 -1.79 -6.39 8.35
N LEU A 254 -1.86 -6.76 7.08
CA LEU A 254 -2.64 -7.91 6.60
C LEU A 254 -2.14 -9.24 7.20
N LEU A 255 -0.83 -9.45 7.24
CA LEU A 255 -0.23 -10.64 7.83
C LEU A 255 -0.43 -10.68 9.34
N ALA A 256 -0.44 -9.54 10.04
CA ALA A 256 -0.81 -9.49 11.44
C ALA A 256 -2.27 -9.91 11.67
N ILE A 257 -3.20 -9.52 10.78
CA ILE A 257 -4.60 -9.97 10.82
C ILE A 257 -4.70 -11.48 10.57
N LYS A 258 -3.98 -11.99 9.56
CA LYS A 258 -3.90 -13.44 9.25
C LYS A 258 -3.32 -14.21 10.44
N GLY A 259 -2.33 -13.64 11.10
CA GLY A 259 -1.65 -14.18 12.29
C GLY A 259 -2.54 -14.48 13.48
N VAL A 260 -3.70 -13.82 13.60
CA VAL A 260 -4.71 -14.12 14.62
C VAL A 260 -5.37 -15.48 14.38
N SER A 261 -5.50 -15.88 13.11
CA SER A 261 -6.21 -17.09 12.70
C SER A 261 -5.27 -18.25 12.36
N SER A 262 -4.04 -17.98 11.89
CA SER A 262 -3.09 -19.00 11.44
C SER A 262 -1.63 -18.56 11.66
N PRO A 263 -0.68 -19.51 11.76
CA PRO A 263 0.73 -19.18 11.90
C PRO A 263 1.31 -18.58 10.61
N VAL A 264 1.72 -17.30 10.66
CA VAL A 264 2.19 -16.50 9.50
C VAL A 264 3.70 -16.39 9.34
N ILE A 265 4.47 -17.15 10.12
CA ILE A 265 5.94 -17.04 10.09
C ILE A 265 6.52 -17.43 8.73
N LEU A 266 5.90 -18.41 8.07
CA LEU A 266 6.30 -18.83 6.73
C LEU A 266 6.06 -17.70 5.72
N ASP A 267 4.95 -16.97 5.82
CA ASP A 267 4.68 -15.80 4.96
C ASP A 267 5.73 -14.69 5.17
N TYR A 268 6.13 -14.41 6.41
CA TYR A 268 7.21 -13.44 6.67
C TYR A 268 8.57 -13.92 6.17
N THR A 269 8.85 -15.23 6.29
CA THR A 269 10.09 -15.83 5.78
C THR A 269 10.14 -15.79 4.25
N GLU A 270 9.00 -16.04 3.59
CA GLU A 270 8.80 -15.86 2.16
C GLU A 270 9.04 -14.42 1.74
N LEU A 271 8.46 -13.45 2.48
CA LEU A 271 8.62 -12.03 2.22
C LEU A 271 10.11 -11.61 2.22
N VAL A 272 10.87 -12.07 3.22
CA VAL A 272 12.33 -11.86 3.26
C VAL A 272 13.04 -12.57 2.09
N SER A 273 12.74 -13.84 1.86
CA SER A 273 13.48 -14.71 0.95
C SER A 273 13.22 -14.47 -0.54
N ILE A 274 12.01 -14.02 -0.88
CA ILE A 274 11.55 -13.82 -2.27
C ILE A 274 11.59 -12.35 -2.67
N TYR A 275 11.26 -11.43 -1.76
CA TYR A 275 11.11 -10.02 -2.11
C TYR A 275 12.26 -9.15 -1.62
N ILE A 276 12.60 -9.19 -0.33
CA ILE A 276 13.62 -8.29 0.23
C ILE A 276 15.02 -8.65 -0.24
N LEU A 277 15.51 -9.86 0.09
CA LEU A 277 16.91 -10.23 -0.18
C LEU A 277 17.22 -10.24 -1.68
N PRO A 278 16.38 -10.84 -2.56
CA PRO A 278 16.63 -10.80 -4.00
C PRO A 278 16.63 -9.38 -4.56
N SER A 279 15.75 -8.50 -4.09
CA SER A 279 15.74 -7.10 -4.52
C SER A 279 17.03 -6.37 -4.13
N ILE A 280 17.53 -6.57 -2.90
CA ILE A 280 18.82 -6.01 -2.47
C ILE A 280 19.94 -6.53 -3.37
N SER A 281 20.07 -7.85 -3.55
CA SER A 281 21.12 -8.45 -4.38
C SER A 281 21.06 -7.97 -5.84
N ASN A 282 19.86 -7.86 -6.41
CA ASN A 282 19.66 -7.39 -7.78
C ASN A 282 20.07 -5.92 -7.94
N LEU A 283 19.71 -5.05 -7.00
CA LEU A 283 20.08 -3.63 -7.04
C LEU A 283 21.59 -3.44 -6.84
N LEU A 284 22.21 -4.24 -5.97
CA LEU A 284 23.66 -4.22 -5.73
C LEU A 284 24.50 -4.72 -6.90
N SER A 285 23.93 -5.53 -7.79
CA SER A 285 24.62 -6.12 -8.93
C SER A 285 24.66 -5.21 -10.16
N ARG A 286 23.87 -4.13 -10.18
CA ARG A 286 23.77 -3.19 -11.31
C ARG A 286 24.90 -2.16 -11.29
N SER A 287 25.19 -1.54 -12.44
CA SER A 287 26.21 -0.49 -12.56
C SER A 287 25.77 0.84 -11.93
N GLU A 288 24.47 1.15 -11.97
CA GLU A 288 23.87 2.39 -11.45
C GLU A 288 23.58 2.33 -9.93
N LYS A 289 24.53 1.83 -9.13
CA LYS A 289 24.29 1.52 -7.71
C LYS A 289 23.87 2.75 -6.90
N GLU A 290 24.42 3.92 -7.24
CA GLU A 290 24.19 5.20 -6.57
C GLU A 290 22.71 5.57 -6.46
N SER A 291 22.00 5.54 -7.59
CA SER A 291 20.60 5.96 -7.65
C SER A 291 19.65 4.99 -6.93
N PHE A 292 20.10 3.78 -6.61
CA PHE A 292 19.30 2.72 -6.00
C PHE A 292 19.51 2.58 -4.48
N LEU A 293 20.54 3.23 -3.92
CA LEU A 293 20.83 3.17 -2.47
C LEU A 293 19.63 3.57 -1.59
N PRO A 294 18.84 4.62 -1.91
CA PRO A 294 17.65 4.95 -1.14
C PRO A 294 16.62 3.82 -1.06
N VAL A 295 16.48 3.03 -2.13
CA VAL A 295 15.58 1.87 -2.17
C VAL A 295 16.14 0.73 -1.32
N ILE A 296 17.45 0.47 -1.41
CA ILE A 296 18.13 -0.53 -0.57
C ILE A 296 17.96 -0.20 0.92
N ILE A 297 18.06 1.08 1.30
CA ILE A 297 17.86 1.54 2.68
C ILE A 297 16.45 1.23 3.19
N ILE A 298 15.42 1.39 2.35
CA ILE A 298 14.05 1.01 2.71
C ILE A 298 13.97 -0.49 2.93
N LEU A 299 14.47 -1.30 1.99
CA LEU A 299 14.45 -2.75 2.09
C LEU A 299 15.17 -3.27 3.34
N LEU A 300 16.31 -2.65 3.70
CA LEU A 300 17.02 -2.96 4.95
C LEU A 300 16.26 -2.52 6.20
N THR A 301 15.55 -1.39 6.14
CA THR A 301 14.71 -0.92 7.25
C THR A 301 13.54 -1.87 7.48
N GLU A 302 12.89 -2.33 6.42
CA GLU A 302 11.83 -3.35 6.53
C GLU A 302 12.37 -4.69 7.02
N LEU A 303 13.56 -5.11 6.56
CA LEU A 303 14.21 -6.31 7.07
C LEU A 303 14.45 -6.22 8.58
N GLN A 304 14.98 -5.08 9.05
CA GLN A 304 15.21 -4.83 10.46
C GLN A 304 13.89 -4.90 11.27
N HIS A 305 12.83 -4.27 10.78
CA HIS A 305 11.49 -4.29 11.40
C HIS A 305 10.97 -5.72 11.55
N LEU A 306 11.05 -6.52 10.48
CA LEU A 306 10.59 -7.90 10.48
C LEU A 306 11.38 -8.79 11.43
N ILE A 307 12.71 -8.63 11.50
CA ILE A 307 13.57 -9.38 12.43
C ILE A 307 13.18 -9.07 13.87
N ASN A 308 13.03 -7.80 14.21
CA ASN A 308 12.76 -7.37 15.58
C ASN A 308 11.34 -7.71 16.05
N ASN A 309 10.35 -7.53 15.18
CA ASN A 309 8.94 -7.50 15.60
C ASN A 309 8.14 -8.74 15.19
N ARG A 310 8.55 -9.47 14.13
CA ARG A 310 7.73 -10.56 13.55
C ARG A 310 8.42 -11.92 13.60
N LEU A 311 9.66 -12.00 13.10
CA LEU A 311 10.41 -13.25 13.04
C LEU A 311 11.02 -13.62 14.40
N THR A 312 11.55 -12.63 15.14
CA THR A 312 12.24 -12.85 16.42
C THR A 312 13.33 -13.93 16.27
N PHE A 313 13.31 -14.99 17.06
CA PHE A 313 14.26 -16.12 16.95
C PHE A 313 14.11 -16.93 15.65
N LYS A 314 12.96 -16.86 14.97
CA LYS A 314 12.71 -17.64 13.74
C LYS A 314 13.44 -17.08 12.53
N VAL A 315 14.12 -15.93 12.67
CA VAL A 315 15.08 -15.40 11.69
C VAL A 315 16.17 -16.44 11.34
N MET A 316 16.43 -17.40 12.25
CA MET A 316 17.38 -18.48 12.05
C MET A 316 17.10 -19.35 10.81
N LEU A 317 15.84 -19.44 10.38
CA LEU A 317 15.47 -20.15 9.15
C LEU A 317 16.08 -19.50 7.89
N SER A 318 16.45 -18.22 7.95
CA SER A 318 16.98 -17.45 6.82
C SER A 318 18.32 -16.77 7.13
N VAL A 319 18.94 -17.05 8.29
CA VAL A 319 20.14 -16.34 8.75
C VAL A 319 21.31 -16.45 7.77
N SER A 320 21.46 -17.59 7.10
CA SER A 320 22.51 -17.81 6.09
C SER A 320 22.41 -16.81 4.94
N ARG A 321 21.22 -16.68 4.33
CA ARG A 321 20.96 -15.79 3.19
C ARG A 321 20.97 -14.33 3.61
N ILE A 322 20.42 -14.02 4.78
CA ILE A 322 20.43 -12.67 5.34
C ILE A 322 21.88 -12.24 5.58
N ASN A 323 22.66 -13.04 6.34
CA ASN A 323 24.05 -12.73 6.66
C ASN A 323 24.90 -12.55 5.40
N PHE A 324 24.75 -13.45 4.43
CA PHE A 324 25.43 -13.33 3.14
C PHE A 324 25.11 -11.98 2.45
N THR A 325 23.83 -11.61 2.34
CA THR A 325 23.41 -10.36 1.69
C THR A 325 23.91 -9.12 2.43
N LEU A 326 23.86 -9.12 3.76
CA LEU A 326 24.36 -8.02 4.59
C LEU A 326 25.87 -7.88 4.45
N ASN A 327 26.62 -8.98 4.49
CA ASN A 327 28.08 -8.97 4.34
C ASN A 327 28.50 -8.53 2.94
N GLN A 328 27.81 -8.97 1.89
CA GLN A 328 28.04 -8.45 0.53
C GLN A 328 27.84 -6.94 0.45
N THR A 329 26.82 -6.41 1.13
CA THR A 329 26.57 -4.97 1.17
C THR A 329 27.69 -4.23 1.92
N ILE A 330 28.06 -4.70 3.11
CA ILE A 330 29.12 -4.09 3.95
C ILE A 330 30.48 -4.10 3.26
N THR A 331 30.82 -5.20 2.57
CA THR A 331 32.12 -5.40 1.94
C THR A 331 32.21 -4.84 0.52
N ASN A 332 31.13 -4.30 -0.05
CA ASN A 332 31.14 -3.71 -1.38
C ASN A 332 31.80 -2.32 -1.36
N PRO A 333 32.96 -2.12 -2.03
CA PRO A 333 33.70 -0.86 -1.98
C PRO A 333 32.90 0.30 -2.55
N PHE A 334 32.18 0.05 -3.65
CA PHE A 334 31.44 1.08 -4.35
C PHE A 334 30.32 1.67 -3.51
N ILE A 335 29.76 0.95 -2.53
CA ILE A 335 28.68 1.51 -1.71
C ILE A 335 29.19 2.65 -0.84
N LEU A 336 30.37 2.52 -0.23
CA LEU A 336 30.87 3.50 0.75
C LEU A 336 31.20 4.85 0.11
N ASP A 337 31.56 4.84 -1.18
CA ASP A 337 32.01 6.03 -1.91
C ASP A 337 30.84 6.92 -2.40
N HIS A 338 29.59 6.51 -2.15
CA HIS A 338 28.40 7.17 -2.71
C HIS A 338 27.54 7.92 -1.68
N GLU A 339 26.77 8.88 -2.16
CA GLU A 339 25.74 9.56 -1.38
C GLU A 339 24.72 8.52 -0.86
N HIS A 340 24.46 8.54 0.45
CA HIS A 340 23.70 7.51 1.20
C HIS A 340 24.39 6.15 1.44
N GLY A 341 25.61 5.94 0.94
CA GLY A 341 26.38 4.71 1.14
C GLY A 341 26.58 4.31 2.61
N LEU A 342 27.04 5.27 3.42
CA LEU A 342 27.24 5.10 4.85
C LEU A 342 25.92 4.75 5.58
N LEU A 343 24.79 5.32 5.13
CA LEU A 343 23.48 5.03 5.71
C LEU A 343 23.04 3.60 5.40
N ALA A 344 23.27 3.11 4.17
CA ALA A 344 23.00 1.72 3.81
C ALA A 344 23.84 0.75 4.66
N VAL A 345 25.15 1.00 4.81
CA VAL A 345 26.03 0.17 5.66
C VAL A 345 25.59 0.20 7.12
N ARG A 346 25.23 1.38 7.66
CA ARG A 346 24.68 1.50 9.01
C ARG A 346 23.43 0.66 9.18
N LYS A 347 22.53 0.67 8.19
CA LYS A 347 21.32 -0.16 8.21
C LYS A 347 21.64 -1.66 8.16
N CYS A 348 22.66 -2.08 7.42
CA CYS A 348 23.12 -3.47 7.47
C CYS A 348 23.62 -3.87 8.86
N LEU A 349 24.44 -3.03 9.50
CA LEU A 349 24.92 -3.28 10.86
C LEU A 349 23.77 -3.35 11.86
N GLN A 350 22.77 -2.48 11.74
CA GLN A 350 21.55 -2.52 12.55
C GLN A 350 20.74 -3.81 12.36
N CYS A 351 20.70 -4.36 11.14
CA CYS A 351 20.12 -5.69 10.91
C CYS A 351 20.94 -6.80 11.56
N GLN A 352 22.28 -6.74 11.49
CA GLN A 352 23.14 -7.73 12.15
C GLN A 352 22.97 -7.66 13.67
N GLU A 353 22.96 -6.46 14.26
CA GLU A 353 22.67 -6.23 15.68
C GLU A 353 21.32 -6.83 16.08
N ALA A 354 20.26 -6.55 15.31
CA ALA A 354 18.94 -7.14 15.53
C ALA A 354 18.98 -8.69 15.54
N ILE A 355 19.72 -9.31 14.61
CA ILE A 355 19.88 -10.77 14.57
C ILE A 355 20.60 -11.27 15.84
N LEU A 356 21.71 -10.63 16.22
CA LEU A 356 22.48 -11.00 17.40
C LEU A 356 21.64 -10.87 18.68
N ASP A 357 20.87 -9.79 18.82
CA ASP A 357 20.00 -9.53 19.97
C ASP A 357 18.87 -10.57 20.10
N GLN A 358 18.26 -10.97 18.98
CA GLN A 358 17.21 -12.00 19.00
C GLN A 358 17.80 -13.37 19.36
N ILE A 359 19.01 -13.69 18.88
CA ILE A 359 19.65 -14.99 19.14
C ILE A 359 20.25 -15.05 20.55
N ALA A 360 20.75 -13.94 21.10
CA ALA A 360 21.24 -13.89 22.49
C ALA A 360 20.18 -14.37 23.49
N LYS A 361 18.90 -14.15 23.16
CA LYS A 361 17.72 -14.57 23.93
C LYS A 361 17.30 -16.04 23.72
N THR A 362 17.94 -16.76 22.81
CA THR A 362 17.60 -18.16 22.47
C THR A 362 18.44 -19.19 23.23
N GLU A 363 17.98 -20.45 23.16
CA GLU A 363 18.67 -21.62 23.70
C GLU A 363 20.02 -21.90 23.01
N GLU A 364 20.84 -22.77 23.62
CA GLU A 364 22.19 -23.17 23.16
C GLU A 364 22.28 -23.49 21.67
N GLN A 365 21.27 -24.15 21.10
CA GLN A 365 21.27 -24.55 19.68
C GLN A 365 21.24 -23.35 18.73
N GLY A 366 20.49 -22.29 19.06
CA GLY A 366 20.47 -21.06 18.27
C GLY A 366 21.82 -20.35 18.30
N LYS A 367 22.45 -20.31 19.48
CA LYS A 367 23.79 -19.74 19.65
C LYS A 367 24.84 -20.52 18.86
N ALA A 368 24.78 -21.85 18.86
CA ALA A 368 25.68 -22.70 18.08
C ALA A 368 25.59 -22.43 16.58
N LEU A 369 24.38 -22.27 16.04
CA LEU A 369 24.19 -21.97 14.62
C LEU A 369 24.76 -20.59 14.25
N LEU A 370 24.57 -19.58 15.10
CA LEU A 370 25.16 -18.25 14.87
C LEU A 370 26.69 -18.27 14.95
N LEU A 371 27.25 -19.04 15.89
CA LEU A 371 28.70 -19.21 16.03
C LEU A 371 29.33 -19.85 14.78
N ALA A 372 28.57 -20.59 13.97
CA ALA A 372 29.04 -21.08 12.68
C ALA A 372 29.37 -19.93 11.71
N TYR A 373 28.71 -18.78 11.84
CA TYR A 373 28.89 -17.59 10.99
C TYR A 373 29.86 -16.54 11.58
N LYS A 374 30.49 -16.82 12.72
CA LYS A 374 31.34 -15.84 13.44
C LYS A 374 32.44 -15.22 12.57
N TYR A 375 33.06 -16.01 11.70
CA TYR A 375 34.13 -15.53 10.82
C TYR A 375 33.61 -14.66 9.68
N ASP A 376 32.38 -14.88 9.23
CA ASP A 376 31.74 -14.04 8.22
C ASP A 376 31.49 -12.63 8.77
N PHE A 377 30.96 -12.54 10.00
CA PHE A 377 30.78 -11.27 10.70
C PHE A 377 32.12 -10.55 10.89
N ILE A 378 33.10 -11.20 11.53
CA ILE A 378 34.42 -10.62 11.81
C ILE A 378 35.11 -10.19 10.51
N GLY A 379 35.04 -11.01 9.46
CA GLY A 379 35.60 -10.70 8.15
C GLY A 379 34.98 -9.44 7.54
N SER A 380 33.64 -9.36 7.53
CA SER A 380 32.94 -8.18 7.00
C SER A 380 33.26 -6.91 7.78
N TRP A 381 33.34 -6.99 9.11
CA TRP A 381 33.65 -5.85 9.98
C TRP A 381 35.10 -5.41 9.84
N ALA A 382 36.04 -6.34 9.73
CA ALA A 382 37.46 -6.02 9.51
C ALA A 382 37.67 -5.28 8.18
N VAL A 383 37.00 -5.72 7.12
CA VAL A 383 37.01 -5.02 5.82
C VAL A 383 36.42 -3.61 5.95
N LEU A 384 35.29 -3.47 6.65
CA LEU A 384 34.67 -2.16 6.86
C LEU A 384 35.59 -1.21 7.66
N VAL A 385 36.14 -1.67 8.78
CA VAL A 385 37.07 -0.88 9.62
C VAL A 385 38.29 -0.45 8.83
N LYS A 386 38.86 -1.34 7.99
CA LYS A 386 40.01 -1.02 7.15
C LYS A 386 39.70 0.07 6.09
N ARG A 387 38.44 0.22 5.67
CA ARG A 387 38.04 1.22 4.67
C ARG A 387 37.64 2.56 5.27
N LEU A 388 37.14 2.55 6.52
CA LEU A 388 36.77 3.78 7.23
C LEU A 388 37.96 4.47 7.91
N ARG A 389 39.05 3.73 8.12
CA ARG A 389 40.35 4.27 8.57
C ARG A 389 41.18 4.65 7.37
#